data_AF-A0A4S4LNZ6-F1
#
_entry.id   AF-A0A4S4LNZ6-F1
#
_cell.length_a   1.000
_cell.length_b   1.000
_cell.length_c   1.000
_cell.angle_alpha   90.00
_cell.angle_beta   90.00
_cell.angle_gamma   90.00
#
_symmetry.space_group_name_H-M   'P 1'
#
loop_
_entity.id
_entity.type
_entity.pdbx_description
1 polymer ?
#
loop_
_entity_poly.entity_id
_entity_poly.type
_entity_poly.pdbx_seq_one_letter_code
_entity_poly.pdbx_strand_id
1 'polypeptide(L)'
;MKPLIPIVWKYEILKNPAKRAFVELHIHKNARIFPSWTSWIFVTDPPHRSRGPGTDKRNHCDVVFHDAHGKMTKNEHIVVPKWPKNLKTANKDDNDSN
;
A
#
# COMPACT_ATOMS: atom_id res chain seq x y z
N MET A 1 2.37 21.74 -12.47
CA MET A 1 2.39 20.83 -11.31
C MET A 1 1.37 19.73 -11.57
N LYS A 2 1.73 18.44 -11.45
CA LYS A 2 0.71 17.39 -11.46
C LYS A 2 -0.09 17.49 -10.16
N PRO A 3 -1.43 17.47 -10.19
CA PRO A 3 -2.21 17.42 -8.96
C PRO A 3 -1.78 16.20 -8.15
N LEU A 4 -1.50 16.40 -6.87
CA LEU A 4 -1.22 15.31 -5.94
C LEU A 4 -2.52 14.53 -5.75
N ILE A 5 -2.54 13.27 -6.17
CA ILE A 5 -3.67 12.36 -5.94
C ILE A 5 -3.82 12.17 -4.43
N PRO A 6 -4.97 12.50 -3.82
CA PRO A 6 -5.23 12.25 -2.41
C PRO A 6 -5.07 10.78 -2.03
N ILE A 7 -4.43 10.52 -0.90
CA ILE A 7 -4.20 9.17 -0.37
C ILE A 7 -5.04 9.01 0.90
N VAL A 8 -6.02 8.11 0.85
CA VAL A 8 -6.84 7.71 1.97
C VAL A 8 -6.29 6.41 2.55
N TRP A 9 -6.24 6.31 3.87
CA TRP A 9 -5.57 5.22 4.57
C TRP A 9 -6.54 4.42 5.41
N LYS A 10 -6.30 3.11 5.48
CA LYS A 10 -6.90 2.27 6.54
C LYS A 10 -6.52 2.83 7.92
N TYR A 11 -7.47 2.86 8.85
CA TYR A 11 -7.34 3.52 10.15
C TYR A 11 -6.14 3.03 10.98
N GLU A 12 -5.80 1.74 10.88
CA GLU A 12 -4.70 1.10 11.59
C GLU A 12 -3.33 1.63 11.14
N ILE A 13 -3.19 2.04 9.87
CA ILE A 13 -1.97 2.64 9.34
C ILE A 13 -1.80 4.06 9.88
N LEU A 14 -2.90 4.80 10.06
CA LEU A 14 -2.86 6.17 10.63
C LEU A 14 -2.27 6.19 12.03
N LYS A 15 -2.41 5.10 12.80
CA LYS A 15 -1.80 4.96 14.14
C LYS A 15 -0.28 4.81 14.12
N ASN A 16 0.33 4.66 12.94
CA ASN A 16 1.76 4.43 12.77
C ASN A 16 2.35 5.41 11.73
N PRO A 17 2.63 6.68 12.10
CA PRO A 17 3.07 7.71 11.16
C PRO A 17 4.32 7.34 10.34
N ALA A 18 5.28 6.65 10.97
CA ALA A 18 6.49 6.22 10.28
C ALA A 18 6.23 5.10 9.25
N LYS A 19 5.27 4.20 9.54
CA LYS A 19 4.82 3.20 8.57
C LYS A 19 4.12 3.85 7.39
N ARG A 20 3.20 4.78 7.67
CA ARG A 20 2.50 5.57 6.65
C ARG A 20 3.50 6.25 5.71
N ALA A 21 4.44 7.03 6.27
CA ALA A 21 5.44 7.75 5.49
C ALA A 21 6.28 6.81 4.59
N PHE A 22 6.63 5.63 5.09
CA PHE A 22 7.36 4.63 4.30
C PHE A 22 6.52 4.08 3.13
N VAL A 23 5.25 3.74 3.34
CA VAL A 23 4.37 3.29 2.24
C VAL A 23 4.14 4.42 1.24
N GLU A 24 3.87 5.63 1.73
CA GLU A 24 3.61 6.83 0.93
C GLU A 24 4.78 7.12 -0.04
N LEU A 25 6.03 7.02 0.44
CA LEU A 25 7.22 7.12 -0.41
C LEU A 25 7.21 6.12 -1.57
N HIS A 26 6.81 4.87 -1.33
CA HIS A 26 6.81 3.82 -2.36
C HIS A 26 5.63 3.95 -3.32
N ILE A 27 4.47 4.39 -2.85
CA ILE A 27 3.34 4.78 -3.70
C ILE A 27 3.77 5.88 -4.67
N HIS A 28 4.41 6.95 -4.17
CA HIS A 28 4.89 8.04 -5.03
C HIS A 28 5.94 7.61 -6.04
N LYS A 29 6.88 6.72 -5.67
CA LYS A 29 7.84 6.12 -6.61
C LYS A 29 7.16 5.33 -7.73
N ASN A 30 5.98 4.77 -7.46
CA ASN A 30 5.19 4.01 -8.44
C ASN A 30 4.14 4.87 -9.16
N ALA A 31 4.00 6.16 -8.87
CA ALA A 31 2.91 7.00 -9.38
C ALA A 31 2.77 7.03 -10.91
N ARG A 32 3.81 6.66 -11.67
CA ARG A 32 3.72 6.45 -13.12
C ARG A 32 2.68 5.43 -13.56
N ILE A 33 2.28 4.51 -12.68
CA ILE A 33 1.27 3.48 -12.98
C ILE A 33 -0.16 3.97 -12.72
N PHE A 34 -0.33 5.17 -12.15
CA PHE A 34 -1.66 5.65 -11.77
C PHE A 34 -2.44 6.05 -13.02
N PRO A 35 -3.62 5.46 -13.23
CA PRO A 35 -4.48 5.86 -14.33
C PRO A 35 -4.78 7.37 -14.27
N SER A 36 -4.83 8.03 -15.42
CA SER A 36 -5.07 9.49 -15.50
C SER A 36 -6.42 9.93 -14.93
N TRP A 37 -7.40 9.03 -14.88
CA TRP A 37 -8.73 9.25 -14.29
C TRP A 37 -8.76 9.12 -12.76
N THR A 38 -7.66 8.69 -12.14
CA THR A 38 -7.60 8.50 -10.67
C THR A 38 -7.81 9.82 -9.97
N SER A 39 -8.86 9.88 -9.15
CA SER A 39 -9.19 11.06 -8.35
C SER A 39 -8.70 10.96 -6.91
N TRP A 40 -8.61 9.75 -6.35
CA TRP A 40 -7.97 9.45 -5.07
C TRP A 40 -7.64 7.95 -4.99
N ILE A 41 -6.79 7.58 -4.04
CA ILE A 41 -6.43 6.17 -3.80
C ILE A 41 -6.70 5.78 -2.35
N PHE A 42 -7.14 4.54 -2.15
CA PHE A 42 -7.26 3.92 -0.84
C PHE A 42 -6.16 2.90 -0.63
N VAL A 43 -5.42 3.01 0.46
CA VAL A 43 -4.32 2.10 0.80
C VAL A 43 -4.79 1.19 1.93
N THR A 44 -4.82 -0.12 1.66
CA THR A 44 -5.18 -1.13 2.67
C THR A 44 -3.96 -1.54 3.51
N ASP A 45 -4.17 -2.43 4.49
CA ASP A 45 -3.29 -2.86 5.61
C ASP A 45 -1.82 -3.20 5.21
N PRO A 46 -0.88 -3.41 6.18
CA PRO A 46 0.56 -3.40 5.92
C PRO A 46 0.99 -4.45 4.91
N PRO A 47 2.18 -4.27 4.29
CA PRO A 47 2.57 -5.05 3.14
C PRO A 47 2.49 -6.55 3.43
N HIS A 48 1.61 -7.22 2.71
CA HIS A 48 1.37 -8.64 2.85
C HIS A 48 1.96 -9.38 1.64
N ARG A 49 1.97 -10.70 1.72
CA ARG A 49 2.31 -11.57 0.59
C ARG A 49 1.05 -12.29 0.17
N SER A 50 0.78 -12.30 -1.13
CA SER A 50 -0.25 -13.18 -1.66
C SER A 50 0.17 -14.63 -1.41
N ARG A 51 -0.78 -15.45 -0.93
CA ARG A 51 -0.58 -16.89 -0.73
C ARG A 51 -1.30 -17.60 -1.88
N GLY A 52 -0.54 -18.07 -2.88
CA GLY A 52 -1.10 -18.80 -4.01
C GLY A 52 -0.06 -19.25 -5.05
N PRO A 53 -0.32 -20.32 -5.81
CA PRO A 53 0.47 -20.65 -6.98
C PRO A 53 0.37 -19.53 -8.02
N GLY A 54 1.51 -19.03 -8.53
CA GLY A 54 1.54 -18.00 -9.56
C GLY A 54 1.31 -16.55 -9.09
N THR A 55 1.12 -16.31 -7.79
CA THR A 55 0.98 -14.94 -7.25
C THR A 55 2.33 -14.31 -6.92
N ASP A 56 2.43 -12.98 -7.00
CA ASP A 56 3.64 -12.24 -6.59
C ASP A 56 3.95 -12.50 -5.10
N LYS A 57 5.11 -13.11 -4.85
CA LYS A 57 5.58 -13.45 -3.50
C LYS A 57 6.27 -12.29 -2.78
N ARG A 58 6.42 -11.14 -3.43
CA ARG A 58 7.00 -9.94 -2.81
C ARG A 58 5.98 -9.32 -1.86
N ASN A 59 6.51 -8.69 -0.82
CA ASN A 59 5.72 -7.86 0.08
C ASN A 59 5.12 -6.68 -0.72
N HIS A 60 3.81 -6.49 -0.64
CA HIS A 60 3.11 -5.41 -1.33
C HIS A 60 1.96 -4.86 -0.48
N CYS A 61 1.64 -3.59 -0.69
CA CYS A 61 0.39 -3.01 -0.22
C CYS A 61 -0.62 -3.01 -1.37
N ASP A 62 -1.89 -3.24 -1.06
CA ASP A 62 -2.94 -3.01 -2.04
C ASP A 62 -3.29 -1.53 -2.09
N VAL A 63 -3.40 -1.04 -3.31
CA VAL A 63 -3.83 0.32 -3.61
C VAL A 63 -5.04 0.24 -4.52
N VAL A 64 -6.15 0.75 -4.01
CA VAL A 64 -7.41 0.80 -4.73
C VAL A 64 -7.58 2.19 -5.34
N PHE A 65 -7.80 2.24 -6.64
CA PHE A 65 -8.01 3.50 -7.37
C PHE A 65 -9.50 3.82 -7.45
N HIS A 66 -9.82 5.08 -7.15
CA HIS A 66 -11.17 5.61 -7.22
C HIS A 66 -11.26 6.76 -8.22
N ASP A 67 -12.36 6.79 -8.96
CA ASP A 67 -12.73 7.91 -9.82
C ASP A 67 -13.35 9.06 -9.01
N ALA A 68 -13.77 10.12 -9.70
CA ALA A 68 -14.37 11.30 -9.09
C ALA A 68 -15.73 11.02 -8.41
N HIS A 69 -16.37 9.89 -8.74
CA HIS A 69 -17.63 9.45 -8.15
C HIS A 69 -17.41 8.47 -6.99
N GLY A 70 -16.15 8.17 -6.64
CA GLY A 70 -15.80 7.25 -5.56
C GLY A 70 -15.90 5.77 -5.95
N LYS A 71 -16.12 5.44 -7.22
CA LYS A 71 -16.25 4.06 -7.67
C LYS A 71 -14.89 3.36 -7.63
N MET A 72 -14.83 2.22 -6.93
CA MET A 72 -13.67 1.33 -6.99
C MET A 72 -13.53 0.80 -8.40
N THR A 73 -12.40 1.10 -9.04
CA THR A 73 -12.23 0.81 -10.47
C THR A 73 -11.05 -0.13 -10.73
N LYS A 74 -10.04 -0.17 -9.84
CA LYS A 74 -8.88 -1.05 -9.97
C LYS A 74 -8.20 -1.29 -8.61
N ASN A 75 -7.67 -2.49 -8.39
CA ASN A 75 -6.74 -2.80 -7.30
C ASN A 75 -5.35 -3.10 -7.89
N GLU A 76 -4.29 -2.51 -7.33
CA GLU A 76 -2.90 -2.77 -7.71
C GLU A 76 -2.06 -3.15 -6.49
N HIS A 77 -1.12 -4.06 -6.71
CA HIS A 77 -0.14 -4.45 -5.71
C HIS A 77 1.10 -3.57 -5.85
N ILE A 78 1.23 -2.56 -5.00
CA ILE A 78 2.45 -1.75 -4.94
C ILE A 78 3.48 -2.52 -4.13
N VAL A 79 4.53 -2.99 -4.80
CA VAL A 79 5.64 -3.67 -4.13
C VAL A 79 6.32 -2.72 -3.17
N VAL A 80 6.42 -3.16 -1.92
CA VAL A 80 7.09 -2.43 -0.86
C VAL A 80 8.25 -3.28 -0.35
N PRO A 81 9.50 -2.76 -0.35
CA PRO A 81 10.66 -3.52 0.11
C PRO A 81 10.50 -3.95 1.58
N LYS A 82 11.35 -4.90 1.99
CA LYS A 82 11.31 -5.49 3.33
C LYS A 82 11.24 -4.41 4.41
N TRP A 83 10.33 -4.59 5.36
CA TRP A 83 10.10 -3.61 6.41
C TRP A 83 11.38 -3.36 7.22
N PRO A 84 11.76 -2.09 7.44
CA PRO A 84 12.79 -1.76 8.41
C PRO A 84 12.42 -2.36 9.78
N LYS A 85 13.37 -3.02 10.45
CA LYS A 85 13.11 -3.72 11.73
C LYS A 85 12.48 -2.79 12.79
N ASN A 86 12.86 -1.51 12.79
CA ASN A 86 12.37 -0.46 13.67
C ASN A 86 10.95 0.04 13.34
N LEU A 87 10.37 -0.37 12.22
CA LEU A 87 9.00 -0.03 11.83
C LEU A 87 8.02 -1.19 12.03
N LYS A 88 8.49 -2.36 12.47
CA LYS A 88 7.63 -3.49 12.82
C LYS A 88 6.86 -3.12 14.10
N THR A 89 5.53 -3.22 14.07
CA THR A 89 4.77 -3.26 15.33
C THR A 89 5.03 -4.60 15.97
N ALA A 90 5.32 -4.61 17.27
CA ALA A 90 5.36 -5.86 18.03
C ALA A 90 4.03 -6.60 17.79
N ASN A 91 4.15 -7.87 17.37
CA ASN A 91 3.12 -8.88 17.19
C ASN A 91 2.18 -8.77 15.96
N LYS A 92 2.54 -9.53 14.92
CA LYS A 92 1.71 -10.65 14.41
C LYS A 92 2.49 -11.70 13.58
N ASP A 93 3.82 -11.56 13.41
CA ASP A 93 4.63 -12.47 12.57
C ASP A 93 5.93 -12.97 13.24
N ASP A 94 5.95 -13.18 14.56
CA ASP A 94 6.98 -14.06 15.15
C ASP A 94 6.67 -15.56 14.92
N ASN A 95 5.62 -15.87 14.16
CA ASN A 95 5.22 -17.24 13.81
C ASN A 95 5.69 -17.75 12.43
N ASP A 96 6.45 -16.96 11.66
CA ASP A 96 7.14 -17.48 10.45
C ASP A 96 8.61 -17.83 10.77
N SER A 97 8.84 -18.40 11.96
CA SER A 97 10.05 -19.17 12.26
C SER A 97 9.73 -20.66 12.12
N ASN A 98 9.78 -21.16 10.88
CA ASN A 98 10.27 -22.50 10.55
C ASN A 98 10.53 -22.61 9.04
#